data_AF-A0A4Q5SPS8-F1
#
_entry.id   AF-A0A4Q5SPS8-F1
#
_cell.length_a   1.000
_cell.length_b   1.000
_cell.length_c   1.000
_cell.angle_alpha   90.00
_cell.angle_beta   90.00
_cell.angle_gamma   90.00
#
_symmetry.space_group_name_H-M   'P 1'
#
loop_
_entity.id
_entity.type
_entity.pdbx_description
1 polymer ?
#
loop_
_entity_poly.entity_id
_entity_poly.type
_entity_poly.pdbx_seq_one_letter_code
_entity_poly.pdbx_strand_id
1 'polypeptide(L)'
;MTNRTPQPLTPLGTPADEFLRRLAHQRFPGGVQVDASDDRAAIAQTARLIDEGNTVLYDACVAHDGMLAVLDVLVEKRGRWTGYLLRPSTKPKEKHFMDAVLMAQLWDGAGYPLDETALLLLNSQYVRRGELDPQELFCEERIRRVRFTQQDIRGRMQMLKRMAAKDRERAARAGSGDAPRAPQWGKDVTPPGMLGPVEIQVEGDALDRYVSAIGYPRYFMDFESYQVAIPEWDGHWPFRQLPFQFSMHVQRSAGASLEHISFIAEGDVEPTLAFGKALLETTGHEGPVLVYNRDSEQLILDQLEKDHPQWQDALEALRQRLVDIQAPFSAGWVRIPANGNKLSLKYVLPALVPDMNYTELAIADGEEAHLAYNRLRHSKDEDEVARIREDLAAYCAVDTLAMVRILERLEQLSRDSAVR
;
A
#
# COMPACT_ATOMS: atom_id res chain seq x y z
N MET A 1 -50.26 -3.78 -11.95
CA MET A 1 -49.16 -4.29 -11.10
C MET A 1 -47.86 -4.03 -11.85
N THR A 2 -47.11 -3.02 -11.44
CA THR A 2 -45.83 -2.68 -12.07
C THR A 2 -44.82 -3.75 -11.70
N ASN A 3 -44.39 -4.51 -12.70
CA ASN A 3 -43.36 -5.53 -12.59
C ASN A 3 -42.02 -4.81 -12.35
N ARG A 4 -41.77 -4.36 -11.11
CA ARG A 4 -40.47 -3.82 -10.72
C ARG A 4 -39.54 -5.02 -10.61
N THR A 5 -38.58 -5.11 -11.53
CA THR A 5 -37.42 -5.99 -11.39
C THR A 5 -36.86 -5.81 -9.99
N PRO A 6 -36.67 -6.88 -9.19
CA PRO A 6 -36.15 -6.75 -7.84
C PRO A 6 -34.83 -6.02 -7.88
N GLN A 7 -34.69 -4.99 -7.03
CA GLN A 7 -33.47 -4.21 -6.97
C GLN A 7 -32.33 -5.13 -6.50
N PRO A 8 -31.17 -5.14 -7.18
CA PRO A 8 -30.07 -6.01 -6.79
C PRO A 8 -29.58 -5.65 -5.39
N LEU A 9 -29.26 -6.68 -4.60
CA LEU A 9 -28.79 -6.51 -3.24
C LEU A 9 -27.44 -5.77 -3.23
N THR A 10 -27.19 -5.03 -2.16
CA THR A 10 -25.88 -4.40 -1.93
C THR A 10 -25.01 -5.34 -1.10
N PRO A 11 -23.87 -5.83 -1.62
CA PRO A 11 -23.01 -6.72 -0.86
C PRO A 11 -22.37 -6.00 0.32
N LEU A 12 -22.41 -6.65 1.48
CA LEU A 12 -21.58 -6.39 2.63
C LEU A 12 -20.70 -7.63 2.83
N GLY A 13 -19.44 -7.49 2.46
CA GLY A 13 -18.39 -8.50 2.54
C GLY A 13 -17.04 -7.85 2.32
N THR A 14 -15.95 -8.58 2.45
CA THR A 14 -14.62 -8.06 2.11
C THR A 14 -14.13 -8.70 0.83
N PRO A 15 -13.75 -7.91 -0.19
CA PRO A 15 -12.99 -8.44 -1.30
C PRO A 15 -11.63 -8.88 -0.75
N ALA A 16 -11.40 -10.19 -0.75
CA ALA A 16 -10.14 -10.81 -0.40
C ALA A 16 -9.75 -11.78 -1.51
N ASP A 17 -8.44 -11.89 -1.76
CA ASP A 17 -7.91 -12.83 -2.73
C ASP A 17 -8.31 -14.28 -2.37
N GLU A 18 -8.57 -15.10 -3.40
CA GLU A 18 -9.06 -16.46 -3.25
C GLU A 18 -8.11 -17.34 -2.42
N PHE A 19 -6.79 -17.14 -2.56
CA PHE A 19 -5.80 -17.88 -1.79
C PHE A 19 -5.88 -17.56 -0.30
N LEU A 20 -6.02 -16.29 0.06
CA LEU A 20 -6.19 -15.88 1.47
C LEU A 20 -7.50 -16.45 2.06
N ARG A 21 -8.57 -16.46 1.27
CA ARG A 21 -9.86 -17.03 1.68
C ARG A 21 -9.75 -18.54 1.94
N ARG A 22 -9.08 -19.29 1.06
CA ARG A 22 -8.81 -20.73 1.27
C ARG A 22 -8.01 -20.98 2.54
N LEU A 23 -6.99 -20.18 2.84
CA LEU A 23 -6.25 -20.27 4.10
C LEU A 23 -7.16 -19.98 5.31
N ALA A 24 -8.03 -18.97 5.23
CA ALA A 24 -9.01 -18.70 6.28
C ALA A 24 -9.94 -19.89 6.52
N HIS A 25 -10.40 -20.58 5.46
CA HIS A 25 -11.22 -21.78 5.59
C HIS A 25 -10.47 -22.94 6.27
N GLN A 26 -9.19 -23.13 5.95
CA GLN A 26 -8.34 -24.15 6.59
C GLN A 26 -8.15 -23.93 8.10
N ARG A 27 -8.27 -22.68 8.59
CA ARG A 27 -8.31 -22.39 10.02
C ARG A 27 -9.54 -23.00 10.71
N PHE A 28 -10.66 -23.11 9.99
CA PHE A 28 -11.92 -23.66 10.48
C PHE A 28 -12.28 -24.94 9.71
N PRO A 29 -11.57 -26.05 9.93
CA PRO A 29 -11.74 -27.26 9.12
C PRO A 29 -13.13 -27.89 9.26
N GLY A 30 -13.56 -28.61 8.22
CA GLY A 30 -14.84 -29.32 8.20
C GLY A 30 -16.04 -28.46 7.82
N GLY A 31 -15.81 -27.26 7.28
CA GLY A 31 -16.88 -26.38 6.80
C GLY A 31 -17.44 -26.78 5.45
N VAL A 32 -18.71 -26.43 5.23
CA VAL A 32 -19.40 -26.60 3.95
C VAL A 32 -19.44 -25.27 3.22
N GLN A 33 -18.99 -25.28 1.97
CA GLN A 33 -19.02 -24.11 1.10
C GLN A 33 -20.45 -23.82 0.63
N VAL A 34 -20.88 -22.56 0.77
CA VAL A 34 -22.02 -22.03 0.02
C VAL A 34 -21.52 -21.72 -1.40
N ASP A 35 -22.02 -22.47 -2.36
CA ASP A 35 -21.62 -22.40 -3.76
C ASP A 35 -22.87 -22.43 -4.62
N ALA A 36 -23.25 -21.25 -5.14
CA ALA A 36 -24.49 -21.04 -5.85
C ALA A 36 -24.32 -20.04 -6.99
N SER A 37 -25.16 -20.18 -8.02
CA SER A 37 -25.10 -19.39 -9.25
C SER A 37 -25.48 -17.92 -9.08
N ASP A 38 -26.25 -17.59 -8.04
CA ASP A 38 -26.72 -16.24 -7.75
C ASP A 38 -27.04 -16.05 -6.25
N ASP A 39 -27.19 -14.77 -5.86
CA ASP A 39 -27.44 -14.36 -4.48
C ASP A 39 -28.65 -15.07 -3.85
N ARG A 40 -29.74 -15.26 -4.61
CA ARG A 40 -30.97 -15.87 -4.07
C ARG A 40 -30.76 -17.34 -3.79
N ALA A 41 -30.08 -18.05 -4.69
CA ALA A 41 -29.71 -19.44 -4.50
C ALA A 41 -28.73 -19.60 -3.32
N ALA A 42 -27.76 -18.69 -3.18
CA ALA A 42 -26.79 -18.70 -2.07
C ALA A 42 -27.49 -18.52 -0.69
N ILE A 43 -28.45 -17.60 -0.60
CA ILE A 43 -29.24 -17.38 0.62
C ILE A 43 -30.06 -18.63 0.98
N ALA A 44 -30.72 -19.23 -0.01
CA ALA A 44 -31.52 -20.44 0.19
C ALA A 44 -30.64 -21.64 0.60
N GLN A 45 -29.46 -21.77 0.00
CA GLN A 45 -28.48 -22.79 0.37
C GLN A 45 -27.96 -22.57 1.78
N THR A 46 -27.65 -21.34 2.17
CA THR A 46 -27.21 -21.00 3.54
C THR A 46 -28.25 -21.48 4.56
N ALA A 47 -29.52 -21.09 4.39
CA ALA A 47 -30.60 -21.51 5.28
C ALA A 47 -30.71 -23.03 5.38
N ARG A 48 -30.72 -23.72 4.23
CA ARG A 48 -30.78 -25.19 4.16
C ARG A 48 -29.61 -25.84 4.90
N LEU A 49 -28.38 -25.37 4.70
CA LEU A 49 -27.21 -25.95 5.34
C LEU A 49 -27.22 -25.76 6.86
N ILE A 50 -27.75 -24.63 7.36
CA ILE A 50 -27.98 -24.41 8.79
C ILE A 50 -29.02 -25.42 9.31
N ASP A 51 -30.16 -25.58 8.62
CA ASP A 51 -31.23 -26.51 9.01
C ASP A 51 -30.78 -27.98 8.98
N GLU A 52 -29.86 -28.34 8.09
CA GLU A 52 -29.22 -29.66 8.01
C GLU A 52 -28.24 -29.94 9.17
N GLY A 53 -27.98 -28.95 10.04
CA GLY A 53 -27.15 -29.08 11.23
C GLY A 53 -25.65 -28.89 11.00
N ASN A 54 -25.26 -28.27 9.88
CA ASN A 54 -23.85 -27.96 9.62
C ASN A 54 -23.36 -26.87 10.59
N THR A 55 -22.27 -27.14 11.30
CA THR A 55 -21.73 -26.23 12.33
C THR A 55 -20.66 -25.29 11.82
N VAL A 56 -20.15 -25.47 10.60
CA VAL A 56 -19.19 -24.55 9.98
C VAL A 56 -19.61 -24.35 8.52
N LEU A 57 -19.80 -23.10 8.12
CA LEU A 57 -20.14 -22.72 6.74
C LEU A 57 -19.17 -21.68 6.22
N TYR A 58 -18.77 -21.81 4.97
CA TYR A 58 -17.97 -20.80 4.25
C TYR A 58 -18.87 -20.02 3.31
N ASP A 59 -18.70 -18.69 3.26
CA ASP A 59 -19.52 -17.76 2.47
C ASP A 59 -21.02 -17.81 2.77
N ALA A 60 -21.38 -18.14 4.02
CA ALA A 60 -22.75 -18.09 4.48
C ALA A 60 -23.32 -16.68 4.30
N CYS A 61 -24.52 -16.57 3.74
CA CYS A 61 -25.11 -15.29 3.41
C CYS A 61 -26.60 -15.19 3.70
N VAL A 62 -27.05 -13.96 4.00
CA VAL A 62 -28.45 -13.60 4.22
C VAL A 62 -28.81 -12.32 3.49
N ALA A 63 -30.10 -12.11 3.25
CA ALA A 63 -30.62 -10.84 2.76
C ALA A 63 -31.50 -10.14 3.81
N HIS A 64 -31.18 -8.90 4.11
CA HIS A 64 -32.00 -8.03 4.95
C HIS A 64 -31.81 -6.57 4.54
N ASP A 65 -32.86 -5.75 4.62
CA ASP A 65 -32.81 -4.32 4.27
C ASP A 65 -32.19 -4.02 2.88
N GLY A 66 -32.35 -4.91 1.90
CA GLY A 66 -31.75 -4.74 0.56
C GLY A 66 -30.23 -4.88 0.53
N MET A 67 -29.63 -5.43 1.58
CA MET A 67 -28.22 -5.81 1.68
C MET A 67 -28.09 -7.33 1.50
N LEU A 68 -26.98 -7.77 0.91
CA LEU A 68 -26.51 -9.16 0.95
C LEU A 68 -25.36 -9.22 1.96
N ALA A 69 -25.59 -9.82 3.12
CA ALA A 69 -24.63 -9.87 4.21
C ALA A 69 -23.91 -11.22 4.18
N VAL A 70 -22.62 -11.22 3.80
CA VAL A 70 -21.84 -12.44 3.60
C VAL A 70 -20.79 -12.56 4.71
N LEU A 71 -20.83 -13.66 5.45
CA LEU A 71 -19.79 -14.04 6.40
C LEU A 71 -18.74 -14.89 5.70
N ASP A 72 -17.45 -14.58 5.89
CA ASP A 72 -16.37 -15.39 5.34
C ASP A 72 -16.40 -16.80 5.95
N VAL A 73 -16.61 -16.88 7.27
CA VAL A 73 -16.85 -18.14 7.98
C VAL A 73 -17.93 -17.96 9.04
N LEU A 74 -18.91 -18.85 9.06
CA LEU A 74 -19.89 -18.95 10.13
C LEU A 74 -19.61 -20.23 10.94
N VAL A 75 -19.52 -20.11 12.26
CA VAL A 75 -19.20 -21.24 13.15
C VAL A 75 -20.20 -21.33 14.28
N GLU A 76 -20.78 -22.51 14.48
CA GLU A 76 -21.56 -22.91 15.64
C GLU A 76 -20.64 -23.61 16.65
N LYS A 77 -20.72 -23.18 17.92
CA LYS A 77 -20.19 -23.97 19.04
C LYS A 77 -21.17 -23.93 20.21
N ARG A 78 -21.74 -25.09 20.57
CA ARG A 78 -22.58 -25.28 21.78
C ARG A 78 -23.83 -24.39 21.78
N GLY A 79 -24.53 -24.34 20.66
CA GLY A 79 -25.73 -23.56 20.44
C GLY A 79 -25.47 -22.09 20.12
N ARG A 80 -24.22 -21.69 19.92
CA ARG A 80 -23.84 -20.28 19.73
C ARG A 80 -23.17 -20.04 18.39
N TRP A 81 -23.67 -19.07 17.65
CA TRP A 81 -23.18 -18.70 16.33
C TRP A 81 -22.17 -17.56 16.41
N THR A 82 -21.01 -17.75 15.79
CA THR A 82 -19.99 -16.72 15.60
C THR A 82 -19.77 -16.48 14.12
N GLY A 83 -19.94 -15.23 13.68
CA GLY A 83 -19.60 -14.79 12.33
C GLY A 83 -18.20 -14.21 12.25
N TYR A 84 -17.34 -14.79 11.43
CA TYR A 84 -15.98 -14.32 11.17
C TYR A 84 -15.93 -13.52 9.87
N LEU A 85 -15.21 -12.40 9.95
CA LEU A 85 -15.05 -11.42 8.88
C LEU A 85 -13.57 -11.28 8.56
N LEU A 86 -13.12 -11.88 7.47
CA LEU A 86 -11.73 -11.86 7.00
C LEU A 86 -11.33 -10.46 6.59
N ARG A 87 -10.21 -9.97 7.11
CA ARG A 87 -9.61 -8.70 6.70
C ARG A 87 -8.14 -8.94 6.36
N PRO A 88 -7.68 -8.59 5.14
CA PRO A 88 -6.27 -8.62 4.79
C PRO A 88 -5.55 -7.45 5.48
N SER A 89 -5.41 -7.55 6.79
CA SER A 89 -4.78 -6.53 7.63
C SER A 89 -4.34 -7.14 8.94
N THR A 90 -3.25 -6.60 9.50
CA THR A 90 -2.75 -6.97 10.84
C THR A 90 -3.35 -6.11 11.96
N LYS A 91 -4.12 -5.07 11.62
CA LYS A 91 -4.72 -4.15 12.59
C LYS A 91 -6.17 -3.85 12.22
N PRO A 92 -7.10 -3.88 13.18
CA PRO A 92 -8.47 -3.49 12.91
C PRO A 92 -8.53 -1.97 12.66
N LYS A 93 -9.47 -1.55 11.80
CA LYS A 93 -9.80 -0.15 11.53
C LYS A 93 -11.22 0.11 12.00
N GLU A 94 -11.56 1.34 12.33
CA GLU A 94 -12.91 1.71 12.81
C GLU A 94 -14.02 1.20 11.88
N LYS A 95 -13.83 1.37 10.56
CA LYS A 95 -14.76 0.83 9.55
C LYS A 95 -14.99 -0.68 9.65
N HIS A 96 -13.98 -1.47 10.06
CA HIS A 96 -14.11 -2.92 10.19
C HIS A 96 -15.04 -3.28 11.34
N PHE A 97 -14.91 -2.58 12.48
CA PHE A 97 -15.83 -2.75 13.61
C PHE A 97 -17.26 -2.35 13.23
N MET A 98 -17.41 -1.25 12.49
CA MET A 98 -18.72 -0.79 12.04
C MET A 98 -19.39 -1.80 11.08
N ASP A 99 -18.64 -2.35 10.14
CA ASP A 99 -19.12 -3.40 9.24
C ASP A 99 -19.53 -4.67 10.00
N ALA A 100 -18.81 -5.01 11.07
CA ALA A 100 -19.09 -6.20 11.86
C ALA A 100 -20.31 -6.05 12.78
N VAL A 101 -20.59 -4.83 13.26
CA VAL A 101 -21.86 -4.51 13.95
C VAL A 101 -23.03 -4.50 12.96
N LEU A 102 -22.87 -3.89 11.79
CA LEU A 102 -23.88 -3.93 10.73
C LEU A 102 -24.17 -5.36 10.28
N MET A 103 -23.14 -6.21 10.16
CA MET A 103 -23.28 -7.63 9.85
C MET A 103 -24.19 -8.33 10.86
N ALA A 104 -23.91 -8.19 12.16
CA ALA A 104 -24.74 -8.78 13.20
C ALA A 104 -26.22 -8.32 13.13
N GLN A 105 -26.47 -7.03 12.85
CA GLN A 105 -27.83 -6.51 12.70
C GLN A 105 -28.56 -7.10 11.48
N LEU A 106 -27.88 -7.24 10.35
CA LEU A 106 -28.48 -7.82 9.14
C LEU A 106 -28.80 -9.31 9.31
N TRP A 107 -27.94 -10.05 10.01
CA TRP A 107 -28.16 -11.46 10.35
C TRP A 107 -29.30 -11.66 11.34
N ASP A 108 -29.36 -10.85 12.39
CA ASP A 108 -30.49 -10.83 13.34
C ASP A 108 -31.81 -10.51 12.63
N GLY A 109 -31.84 -9.47 11.80
CA GLY A 109 -33.02 -9.10 11.02
C GLY A 109 -33.45 -10.15 9.99
N ALA A 110 -32.53 -11.02 9.56
CA ALA A 110 -32.81 -12.16 8.68
C ALA A 110 -33.29 -13.42 9.43
N GLY A 111 -33.34 -13.40 10.76
CA GLY A 111 -33.77 -14.53 11.59
C GLY A 111 -32.66 -15.49 12.01
N TYR A 112 -31.39 -15.13 11.78
CA TYR A 112 -30.21 -15.94 12.13
C TYR A 112 -29.30 -15.13 13.06
N PRO A 113 -29.72 -14.87 14.32
CA PRO A 113 -28.95 -14.03 15.24
C PRO A 113 -27.56 -14.62 15.49
N LEU A 114 -26.54 -13.76 15.47
CA LEU A 114 -25.17 -14.11 15.83
C LEU A 114 -24.93 -13.76 17.30
N ASP A 115 -24.43 -14.71 18.09
CA ASP A 115 -23.98 -14.45 19.46
C ASP A 115 -22.74 -13.54 19.46
N GLU A 116 -21.90 -13.65 18.43
CA GLU A 116 -20.68 -12.88 18.31
C GLU A 116 -20.31 -12.63 16.85
N THR A 117 -19.70 -11.48 16.59
CA THR A 117 -18.94 -11.22 15.36
C THR A 117 -17.48 -10.95 15.70
N ALA A 118 -16.60 -11.51 14.89
CA ALA A 118 -15.15 -11.39 15.05
C ALA A 118 -14.50 -11.00 13.72
N LEU A 119 -13.50 -10.12 13.80
CA LEU A 119 -12.63 -9.87 12.66
C LEU A 119 -11.55 -10.95 12.65
N LEU A 120 -11.37 -11.61 11.51
CA LEU A 120 -10.25 -12.52 11.27
C LEU A 120 -9.15 -11.74 10.56
N LEU A 121 -8.12 -11.38 11.32
CA LEU A 121 -6.98 -10.57 10.88
C LEU A 121 -5.76 -11.45 10.61
N LEU A 122 -4.78 -10.92 9.91
CA LEU A 122 -3.46 -11.54 9.81
C LEU A 122 -2.66 -11.28 11.09
N ASN A 123 -1.98 -12.30 11.60
CA ASN A 123 -1.16 -12.20 12.80
C ASN A 123 0.18 -11.52 12.46
N SER A 124 0.42 -10.32 12.99
CA SER A 124 1.68 -9.59 12.77
C SER A 124 2.91 -10.26 13.38
N GLN A 125 2.72 -11.22 14.29
CA GLN A 125 3.80 -12.00 14.92
C GLN A 125 4.04 -13.34 14.21
N TYR A 126 3.23 -13.67 13.19
CA TYR A 126 3.44 -14.90 12.42
C TYR A 126 4.73 -14.79 11.61
N VAL A 127 5.58 -15.81 11.72
CA VAL A 127 6.79 -15.94 10.92
C VAL A 127 6.72 -17.27 10.19
N ARG A 128 6.71 -17.23 8.86
CA ARG A 128 6.63 -18.43 8.03
C ARG A 128 7.85 -19.33 8.25
N ARG A 129 7.59 -20.64 8.40
CA ARG A 129 8.60 -21.70 8.47
C ARG A 129 8.09 -22.94 7.73
N GLY A 130 8.49 -23.11 6.47
CA GLY A 130 8.00 -24.15 5.59
C GLY A 130 6.59 -23.85 5.06
N GLU A 131 5.68 -24.81 5.23
CA GLU A 131 4.27 -24.65 4.85
C GLU A 131 3.59 -23.57 5.70
N LEU A 132 2.58 -22.90 5.13
CA LEU A 132 1.79 -21.93 5.88
C LEU A 132 0.94 -22.66 6.93
N ASP A 133 0.92 -22.15 8.16
CA ASP A 133 0.01 -22.62 9.22
C ASP A 133 -1.17 -21.65 9.39
N PRO A 134 -2.38 -21.96 8.91
CA PRO A 134 -3.57 -21.13 9.10
C PRO A 134 -3.98 -20.92 10.57
N GLN A 135 -3.58 -21.79 11.49
CA GLN A 135 -3.87 -21.62 12.92
C GLN A 135 -3.03 -20.49 13.52
N GLU A 136 -1.79 -20.31 13.06
CA GLU A 136 -0.90 -19.24 13.52
C GLU A 136 -0.94 -17.98 12.65
N LEU A 137 -1.25 -18.12 11.36
CA LEU A 137 -1.29 -17.02 10.38
C LEU A 137 -2.37 -16.00 10.69
N PHE A 138 -3.48 -16.42 11.29
CA PHE A 138 -4.60 -15.55 11.61
C PHE A 138 -4.75 -15.30 13.11
N CYS A 139 -5.23 -14.11 13.46
CA CYS A 139 -5.67 -13.76 14.80
C CYS A 139 -7.11 -13.21 14.77
N GLU A 140 -7.80 -13.33 15.90
CA GLU A 140 -9.21 -12.93 16.02
C GLU A 140 -9.31 -11.66 16.87
N GLU A 141 -9.96 -10.63 16.33
CA GLU A 141 -10.32 -9.43 17.07
C GLU A 141 -11.84 -9.38 17.29
N ARG A 142 -12.25 -9.56 18.55
CA ARG A 142 -13.66 -9.60 18.96
C ARG A 142 -14.18 -8.21 19.31
N ILE A 143 -15.42 -7.91 18.94
CA ILE A 143 -16.03 -6.60 19.19
C ILE A 143 -16.44 -6.47 20.66
N ARG A 144 -15.56 -5.91 21.51
CA ARG A 144 -15.85 -5.74 22.95
C ARG A 144 -16.02 -4.30 23.41
N ARG A 145 -15.48 -3.32 22.66
CA ARG A 145 -15.27 -1.94 23.16
C ARG A 145 -15.83 -0.82 22.30
N VAL A 146 -16.37 -1.12 21.12
CA VAL A 146 -16.81 -0.08 20.18
C VAL A 146 -18.33 0.03 20.20
N ARG A 147 -18.85 1.21 20.50
CA ARG A 147 -20.29 1.52 20.45
C ARG A 147 -20.53 2.47 19.29
N PHE A 148 -21.21 1.98 18.27
CA PHE A 148 -21.76 2.81 17.21
C PHE A 148 -23.22 3.13 17.53
N THR A 149 -23.66 4.34 17.25
CA THR A 149 -25.07 4.68 17.34
C THR A 149 -25.86 4.06 16.19
N GLN A 150 -27.18 3.96 16.34
CA GLN A 150 -28.05 3.55 15.23
C GLN A 150 -28.02 4.53 14.04
N GLN A 151 -27.55 5.77 14.25
CA GLN A 151 -27.36 6.71 13.16
C GLN A 151 -26.09 6.40 12.37
N ASP A 152 -25.00 6.03 13.03
CA ASP A 152 -23.74 5.65 12.40
C ASP A 152 -23.93 4.42 11.50
N ILE A 153 -24.60 3.39 12.01
CA ILE A 153 -24.87 2.16 11.25
C ILE A 153 -25.75 2.43 10.03
N ARG A 154 -26.83 3.21 10.20
CA ARG A 154 -27.68 3.64 9.07
C ARG A 154 -26.90 4.46 8.04
N GLY A 155 -26.03 5.36 8.49
CA GLY A 155 -25.15 6.15 7.63
C GLY A 155 -24.22 5.27 6.81
N ARG A 156 -23.57 4.29 7.45
CA ARG A 156 -22.71 3.30 6.78
C ARG A 156 -23.47 2.47 5.75
N MET A 157 -24.65 1.94 6.09
CA MET A 157 -25.48 1.17 5.16
C MET A 157 -25.88 2.02 3.94
N GLN A 158 -26.32 3.27 4.14
CA GLN A 158 -26.66 4.15 3.02
C GLN A 158 -25.45 4.48 2.15
N MET A 159 -24.28 4.68 2.76
CA MET A 159 -23.04 4.91 2.01
C MET A 159 -22.69 3.70 1.13
N LEU A 160 -22.76 2.48 1.66
CA LEU A 160 -22.53 1.25 0.90
C LEU A 160 -23.50 1.10 -0.28
N LYS A 161 -24.79 1.36 -0.07
CA LYS A 161 -25.80 1.34 -1.14
C LYS A 161 -25.50 2.34 -2.26
N ARG A 162 -25.06 3.55 -1.88
CA ARG A 162 -24.64 4.59 -2.86
C ARG A 162 -23.40 4.17 -3.63
N MET A 163 -22.41 3.57 -2.96
CA MET A 163 -21.20 3.07 -3.62
C MET A 163 -21.55 1.97 -4.63
N ALA A 164 -22.31 0.95 -4.22
CA ALA A 164 -22.74 -0.12 -5.12
C ALA A 164 -23.58 0.38 -6.30
N ALA A 165 -24.41 1.42 -6.11
CA ALA A 165 -25.13 2.06 -7.21
C ALA A 165 -24.17 2.70 -8.23
N LYS A 166 -23.17 3.46 -7.76
CA LYS A 166 -22.14 4.05 -8.62
C LYS A 166 -21.30 3.00 -9.34
N ASP A 167 -20.94 1.91 -8.67
CA ASP A 167 -20.15 0.83 -9.27
C ASP A 167 -20.93 0.14 -10.39
N ARG A 168 -22.24 -0.07 -10.20
CA ARG A 168 -23.13 -0.58 -11.26
C ARG A 168 -23.24 0.39 -12.43
N GLU A 169 -23.36 1.69 -12.17
CA GLU A 169 -23.35 2.71 -13.23
C GLU A 169 -22.03 2.70 -14.01
N ARG A 170 -20.89 2.51 -13.33
CA ARG A 170 -19.58 2.38 -13.98
C ARG A 170 -19.47 1.12 -14.81
N ALA A 171 -19.89 -0.03 -14.29
CA ALA A 171 -19.88 -1.30 -15.01
C ALA A 171 -20.77 -1.26 -16.26
N ALA A 172 -21.95 -0.63 -16.17
CA ALA A 172 -22.84 -0.44 -17.31
C ALA A 172 -22.21 0.42 -18.42
N ARG A 173 -21.41 1.43 -18.07
CA ARG A 173 -20.66 2.25 -19.03
C ARG A 173 -19.46 1.51 -19.62
N ALA A 174 -18.76 0.70 -18.84
CA ALA A 174 -17.67 -0.13 -19.35
C ALA A 174 -18.18 -1.19 -20.35
N GLY A 175 -19.39 -1.73 -20.12
CA GLY A 175 -20.06 -2.64 -21.04
C GLY A 175 -20.60 -2.00 -22.33
N SER A 176 -20.66 -0.66 -22.42
CA SER A 176 -21.13 0.06 -23.62
C SER A 176 -20.03 0.40 -24.63
N GLY A 177 -18.80 -0.11 -24.45
CA GLY A 177 -17.68 0.12 -25.38
C GLY A 177 -17.02 1.50 -25.25
N ASP A 178 -17.38 2.29 -24.24
CA ASP A 178 -16.61 3.48 -23.88
C ASP A 178 -15.27 3.03 -23.28
N ALA A 179 -14.17 3.61 -23.78
CA ALA A 179 -12.85 3.34 -23.23
C ALA A 179 -12.87 3.57 -21.72
N PRO A 180 -12.40 2.61 -20.90
CA PRO A 180 -12.27 2.85 -19.47
C PRO A 180 -11.35 4.05 -19.30
N ARG A 181 -11.88 5.16 -18.76
CA ARG A 181 -11.02 6.23 -18.27
C ARG A 181 -10.10 5.58 -17.24
N ALA A 182 -8.79 5.74 -17.45
CA ALA A 182 -7.77 5.33 -16.50
C ALA A 182 -8.25 5.67 -15.08
N PRO A 183 -8.10 4.76 -14.09
CA PRO A 183 -8.43 5.06 -12.71
C PRO A 183 -7.80 6.40 -12.35
N GLN A 184 -8.62 7.42 -12.12
CA GLN A 184 -8.15 8.67 -11.55
C GLN A 184 -7.98 8.43 -10.05
N TRP A 185 -6.93 7.69 -9.69
CA TRP A 185 -6.40 7.76 -8.34
C TRP A 185 -5.73 9.13 -8.18
N GLY A 186 -6.10 9.86 -7.13
CA GLY A 186 -5.37 11.06 -6.71
C GLY A 186 -5.66 12.39 -7.45
N LYS A 187 -6.78 12.57 -8.15
CA LYS A 187 -7.29 13.92 -8.44
C LYS A 187 -8.01 14.44 -7.19
N ASP A 188 -7.69 15.56 -6.55
CA ASP A 188 -7.22 16.84 -7.06
C ASP A 188 -6.43 17.59 -5.96
N VAL A 189 -5.18 17.96 -6.23
CA VAL A 189 -4.69 19.35 -6.18
C VAL A 189 -3.42 19.35 -7.04
N THR A 190 -3.50 19.93 -8.24
CA THR A 190 -2.29 20.28 -9.01
C THR A 190 -1.35 21.04 -8.08
N PRO A 191 -0.13 20.53 -7.81
CA PRO A 191 0.81 21.22 -6.93
C PRO A 191 0.92 22.70 -7.34
N PRO A 192 0.87 23.66 -6.41
CA PRO A 192 0.83 25.07 -6.76
C PRO A 192 1.97 25.54 -7.68
N GLY A 193 3.15 24.90 -7.59
CA GLY A 193 4.27 25.12 -8.50
C GLY A 193 3.98 24.82 -9.97
N MET A 194 3.02 23.95 -10.25
CA MET A 194 2.53 23.67 -11.62
C MET A 194 1.50 24.71 -12.10
N LEU A 195 1.06 25.65 -11.26
CA LEU A 195 0.11 26.71 -11.60
C LEU A 195 0.79 28.08 -11.83
N GLY A 196 2.11 28.16 -11.68
CA GLY A 196 2.91 29.38 -11.88
C GLY A 196 4.01 29.55 -10.83
N PRO A 197 4.76 30.67 -10.89
CA PRO A 197 5.82 30.96 -9.93
C PRO A 197 5.29 30.99 -8.51
N VAL A 198 5.98 30.30 -7.60
CA VAL A 198 5.66 30.26 -6.17
C VAL A 198 6.66 31.08 -5.37
N GLU A 199 6.19 31.73 -4.31
CA GLU A 199 7.05 32.41 -3.34
C GLU A 199 7.91 31.38 -2.60
N ILE A 200 9.21 31.64 -2.50
CA ILE A 200 10.17 30.84 -1.75
C ILE A 200 10.85 31.74 -0.73
N GLN A 201 10.79 31.34 0.54
CA GLN A 201 11.44 32.04 1.65
C GLN A 201 12.64 31.22 2.12
N VAL A 202 13.76 31.90 2.40
CA VAL A 202 15.05 31.25 2.68
C VAL A 202 15.73 31.86 3.90
N GLU A 203 16.17 31.01 4.82
CA GLU A 203 17.07 31.34 5.94
C GLU A 203 18.53 31.09 5.49
N GLY A 204 19.17 32.13 4.94
CA GLY A 204 20.44 32.03 4.20
C GLY A 204 21.56 31.28 4.93
N ASP A 205 21.93 31.71 6.14
CA ASP A 205 23.05 31.12 6.91
C ASP A 205 22.83 29.64 7.29
N ALA A 206 21.58 29.23 7.49
CA ALA A 206 21.26 27.84 7.80
C ALA A 206 21.34 26.97 6.54
N LEU A 207 20.79 27.47 5.43
CA LEU A 207 20.85 26.77 4.15
C LEU A 207 22.29 26.64 3.64
N ASP A 208 23.10 27.70 3.77
CA ASP A 208 24.49 27.71 3.31
C ASP A 208 25.35 26.68 4.02
N ARG A 209 25.25 26.63 5.36
CA ARG A 209 25.94 25.61 6.17
C ARG A 209 25.54 24.20 5.78
N TYR A 210 24.25 23.98 5.46
CA TYR A 210 23.75 22.68 5.04
C TYR A 210 24.32 22.27 3.68
N VAL A 211 24.21 23.11 2.64
CA VAL A 211 24.68 22.75 1.29
C VAL A 211 26.20 22.67 1.20
N SER A 212 26.91 23.52 1.94
CA SER A 212 28.38 23.53 1.96
C SER A 212 28.99 22.31 2.66
N ALA A 213 28.23 21.62 3.52
CA ALA A 213 28.66 20.37 4.15
C ALA A 213 28.56 19.15 3.20
N ILE A 214 27.87 19.27 2.06
CA ILE A 214 27.67 18.17 1.11
C ILE A 214 28.87 18.10 0.16
N GLY A 215 29.80 17.20 0.46
CA GLY A 215 31.01 16.95 -0.34
C GLY A 215 30.79 16.06 -1.58
N TYR A 216 31.90 15.72 -2.24
CA TYR A 216 31.97 14.80 -3.38
C TYR A 216 32.91 13.62 -3.07
N PRO A 217 32.79 12.46 -3.75
CA PRO A 217 31.68 12.10 -4.64
C PRO A 217 30.36 12.04 -3.85
N ARG A 218 29.25 12.45 -4.47
CA ARG A 218 27.93 12.39 -3.85
C ARG A 218 27.00 11.48 -4.63
N TYR A 219 26.13 10.81 -3.90
CA TYR A 219 25.23 9.78 -4.39
C TYR A 219 23.81 10.20 -4.05
N PHE A 220 22.87 10.07 -4.98
CA PHE A 220 21.45 10.36 -4.76
C PHE A 220 20.71 9.05 -4.89
N MET A 221 20.13 8.56 -3.81
CA MET A 221 19.66 7.18 -3.66
C MET A 221 18.18 7.15 -3.31
N ASP A 222 17.46 6.22 -3.92
CA ASP A 222 16.04 5.97 -3.66
C ASP A 222 15.73 4.48 -3.73
N PHE A 223 14.82 4.00 -2.87
CA PHE A 223 14.44 2.59 -2.79
C PHE A 223 12.96 2.37 -3.08
N GLU A 224 12.68 1.31 -3.81
CA GLU A 224 11.33 0.77 -3.95
C GLU A 224 11.21 -0.57 -3.21
N SER A 225 10.08 -0.71 -2.53
CA SER A 225 9.77 -1.90 -1.74
C SER A 225 8.37 -2.41 -2.02
N TYR A 226 8.20 -3.72 -1.88
CA TYR A 226 6.90 -4.35 -1.99
C TYR A 226 6.52 -5.04 -0.69
N GLN A 227 5.22 -5.21 -0.47
CA GLN A 227 4.69 -5.93 0.67
C GLN A 227 3.50 -6.77 0.24
N VAL A 228 3.38 -7.96 0.81
CA VAL A 228 2.26 -8.87 0.55
C VAL A 228 1.60 -9.29 1.85
N ALA A 229 0.30 -9.57 1.78
CA ALA A 229 -0.48 -9.96 2.96
C ALA A 229 -0.01 -11.33 3.50
N ILE A 230 0.35 -12.26 2.62
CA ILE A 230 0.79 -13.61 2.98
C ILE A 230 2.29 -13.70 2.75
N PRO A 231 3.11 -14.09 3.75
CA PRO A 231 4.56 -14.20 3.57
C PRO A 231 4.93 -15.31 2.58
N GLU A 232 5.72 -14.93 1.57
CA GLU A 232 6.14 -15.80 0.46
C GLU A 232 7.40 -16.62 0.76
N TRP A 233 8.18 -16.20 1.75
CA TRP A 233 9.50 -16.76 2.06
C TRP A 233 9.61 -17.15 3.54
N ASP A 234 10.47 -18.11 3.85
CA ASP A 234 10.76 -18.50 5.23
C ASP A 234 11.42 -17.35 5.99
N GLY A 235 11.02 -17.17 7.25
CA GLY A 235 11.45 -16.02 8.06
C GLY A 235 10.67 -14.73 7.81
N HIS A 236 9.67 -14.73 6.92
CA HIS A 236 8.87 -13.54 6.61
C HIS A 236 7.51 -13.55 7.33
N TRP A 237 6.93 -12.36 7.47
CA TRP A 237 5.66 -12.13 8.15
C TRP A 237 4.68 -11.29 7.29
N PRO A 238 3.38 -11.28 7.61
CA PRO A 238 2.39 -10.48 6.88
C PRO A 238 2.76 -9.00 6.76
N PHE A 239 2.66 -8.46 5.55
CA PHE A 239 2.99 -7.06 5.21
C PHE A 239 4.42 -6.65 5.55
N ARG A 240 5.36 -7.61 5.58
CA ARG A 240 6.79 -7.28 5.59
C ARG A 240 7.13 -6.48 4.34
N GLN A 241 7.83 -5.36 4.53
CA GLN A 241 8.41 -4.61 3.41
C GLN A 241 9.69 -5.30 2.94
N LEU A 242 9.78 -5.55 1.65
CA LEU A 242 10.92 -6.16 0.99
C LEU A 242 11.43 -5.21 -0.10
N PRO A 243 12.69 -4.76 -0.03
CA PRO A 243 13.25 -3.92 -1.07
C PRO A 243 13.44 -4.75 -2.33
N PHE A 244 13.03 -4.21 -3.48
CA PHE A 244 13.21 -4.88 -4.76
C PHE A 244 13.95 -4.04 -5.78
N GLN A 245 14.01 -2.72 -5.61
CA GLN A 245 14.67 -1.85 -6.57
C GLN A 245 15.34 -0.69 -5.86
N PHE A 246 16.51 -0.30 -6.36
CA PHE A 246 17.10 1.00 -6.04
C PHE A 246 17.53 1.71 -7.31
N SER A 247 17.58 3.02 -7.21
CA SER A 247 18.12 3.91 -8.22
C SER A 247 19.19 4.78 -7.57
N MET A 248 20.22 5.13 -8.34
CA MET A 248 21.29 5.98 -7.86
C MET A 248 21.85 6.88 -8.96
N HIS A 249 21.83 8.19 -8.73
CA HIS A 249 22.66 9.13 -9.49
C HIS A 249 23.96 9.41 -8.74
N VAL A 250 25.09 9.40 -9.44
CA VAL A 250 26.41 9.67 -8.87
C VAL A 250 27.01 10.90 -9.52
N GLN A 251 27.44 11.84 -8.69
CA GLN A 251 28.20 13.00 -9.12
C GLN A 251 29.60 12.95 -8.51
N ARG A 252 30.61 12.74 -9.37
CA ARG A 252 32.00 12.51 -8.94
C ARG A 252 32.71 13.77 -8.45
N SER A 253 32.40 14.91 -9.04
CA SER A 253 32.93 16.23 -8.66
C SER A 253 31.99 17.34 -9.11
N ALA A 254 32.21 18.56 -8.64
CA ALA A 254 31.46 19.73 -9.08
C ALA A 254 31.51 19.86 -10.62
N GLY A 255 30.34 19.99 -11.24
CA GLY A 255 30.21 20.12 -12.70
C GLY A 255 30.44 18.84 -13.51
N ALA A 256 30.77 17.70 -12.88
CA ALA A 256 30.87 16.42 -13.59
C ALA A 256 29.49 15.94 -14.07
N SER A 257 29.49 15.18 -15.17
CA SER A 257 28.30 14.48 -15.65
C SER A 257 27.79 13.50 -14.59
N LEU A 258 26.46 13.32 -14.56
CA LEU A 258 25.83 12.35 -13.69
C LEU A 258 25.94 10.96 -14.30
N GLU A 259 26.35 10.00 -13.49
CA GLU A 259 26.25 8.57 -13.78
C GLU A 259 24.96 8.03 -13.14
N HIS A 260 24.18 7.23 -13.86
CA HIS A 260 22.99 6.58 -13.32
C HIS A 260 23.22 5.08 -13.22
N ILE A 261 22.90 4.53 -12.05
CA ILE A 261 23.01 3.10 -11.74
C ILE A 261 21.70 2.67 -11.12
N SER A 262 21.17 1.52 -11.52
CA SER A 262 19.95 0.97 -10.95
C SER A 262 20.04 -0.53 -10.77
N PHE A 263 19.19 -1.04 -9.89
CA PHE A 263 19.00 -2.46 -9.64
C PHE A 263 17.52 -2.75 -9.52
N ILE A 264 17.06 -3.85 -10.11
CA ILE A 264 15.70 -4.38 -9.94
C ILE A 264 15.84 -5.88 -9.71
N ALA A 265 15.23 -6.43 -8.66
CA ALA A 265 15.24 -7.86 -8.39
C ALA A 265 14.47 -8.64 -9.47
N GLU A 266 14.85 -9.89 -9.71
CA GLU A 266 14.28 -10.73 -10.77
C GLU A 266 12.84 -11.16 -10.47
N GLY A 267 12.50 -11.37 -9.20
CA GLY A 267 11.13 -11.57 -8.75
C GLY A 267 10.74 -13.02 -8.41
N ASP A 268 11.50 -14.00 -8.88
CA ASP A 268 11.33 -15.43 -8.62
C ASP A 268 12.11 -15.94 -7.39
N VAL A 269 12.93 -15.07 -6.81
CA VAL A 269 13.70 -15.31 -5.58
C VAL A 269 13.49 -14.18 -4.57
N GLU A 270 13.75 -14.48 -3.29
CA GLU A 270 13.74 -13.48 -2.22
C GLU A 270 14.76 -12.38 -2.52
N PRO A 271 14.37 -11.09 -2.53
CA PRO A 271 15.20 -10.03 -3.11
C PRO A 271 16.30 -9.50 -2.19
N THR A 272 16.21 -9.64 -0.86
CA THR A 272 17.04 -8.87 0.08
C THR A 272 18.54 -9.14 -0.09
N LEU A 273 18.93 -10.39 -0.39
CA LEU A 273 20.32 -10.76 -0.61
C LEU A 273 20.89 -10.11 -1.88
N ALA A 274 20.18 -10.23 -3.02
CA ALA A 274 20.64 -9.64 -4.27
C ALA A 274 20.66 -8.11 -4.20
N PHE A 275 19.60 -7.53 -3.59
CA PHE A 275 19.47 -6.10 -3.36
C PHE A 275 20.60 -5.55 -2.50
N GLY A 276 20.82 -6.12 -1.31
CA GLY A 276 21.82 -5.61 -0.37
C GLY A 276 23.26 -5.72 -0.91
N LYS A 277 23.57 -6.80 -1.62
CA LYS A 277 24.87 -6.95 -2.30
C LYS A 277 25.08 -5.86 -3.35
N ALA A 278 24.13 -5.69 -4.26
CA ALA A 278 24.22 -4.67 -5.30
C ALA A 278 24.30 -3.25 -4.70
N LEU A 279 23.53 -2.98 -3.65
CA LEU A 279 23.52 -1.69 -2.97
C LEU A 279 24.90 -1.34 -2.39
N LEU A 280 25.50 -2.27 -1.64
CA LEU A 280 26.81 -2.05 -0.99
C LEU A 280 27.94 -1.96 -2.01
N GLU A 281 27.90 -2.75 -3.08
CA GLU A 281 28.86 -2.66 -4.19
C GLU A 281 28.78 -1.28 -4.87
N THR A 282 27.56 -0.74 -5.05
CA THR A 282 27.38 0.52 -5.78
C THR A 282 27.65 1.76 -4.91
N THR A 283 27.26 1.75 -3.63
CA THR A 283 27.42 2.90 -2.73
C THR A 283 28.85 3.11 -2.23
N GLY A 284 29.69 2.07 -2.31
CA GLY A 284 31.10 2.12 -1.91
C GLY A 284 31.29 2.61 -0.48
N HIS A 285 32.41 3.31 -0.22
CA HIS A 285 32.81 3.71 1.14
C HIS A 285 33.04 5.22 1.34
N GLU A 286 32.86 6.04 0.31
CA GLU A 286 33.26 7.46 0.33
C GLU A 286 32.12 8.42 -0.01
N GLY A 287 32.08 9.57 0.65
CA GLY A 287 31.20 10.69 0.30
C GLY A 287 29.73 10.55 0.71
N PRO A 288 28.94 11.64 0.73
CA PRO A 288 27.58 11.62 1.25
C PRO A 288 26.61 10.85 0.34
N VAL A 289 25.66 10.13 0.95
CA VAL A 289 24.55 9.47 0.27
C VAL A 289 23.27 10.23 0.58
N LEU A 290 22.78 10.95 -0.39
CA LEU A 290 21.60 11.80 -0.28
C LEU A 290 20.35 10.99 -0.57
N VAL A 291 19.35 11.18 0.29
CA VAL A 291 18.02 10.56 0.21
C VAL A 291 16.96 11.63 0.41
N TYR A 292 15.72 11.35 0.05
CA TYR A 292 14.59 12.24 0.30
C TYR A 292 13.64 11.61 1.31
N ASN A 293 13.62 12.12 2.55
CA ASN A 293 12.97 11.50 3.72
C ASN A 293 13.71 10.24 4.21
N ARG A 294 14.76 10.47 5.00
CA ARG A 294 15.69 9.44 5.50
C ARG A 294 15.05 8.24 6.18
N ASP A 295 13.91 8.42 6.83
CA ASP A 295 13.25 7.38 7.62
C ASP A 295 12.87 6.15 6.77
N SER A 296 12.49 6.37 5.50
CA SER A 296 12.10 5.30 4.58
C SER A 296 13.28 4.38 4.23
N GLU A 297 14.40 4.96 3.77
CA GLU A 297 15.59 4.19 3.41
C GLU A 297 16.22 3.56 4.66
N GLN A 298 16.21 4.27 5.78
CA GLN A 298 16.74 3.75 7.04
C GLN A 298 16.00 2.50 7.51
N LEU A 299 14.67 2.46 7.36
CA LEU A 299 13.88 1.26 7.69
C LEU A 299 14.33 0.03 6.88
N ILE A 300 14.61 0.22 5.59
CA ILE A 300 15.12 -0.85 4.72
C ILE A 300 16.53 -1.28 5.12
N LEU A 301 17.43 -0.33 5.41
CA LEU A 301 18.79 -0.66 5.85
C LEU A 301 18.82 -1.42 7.17
N ASP A 302 17.98 -1.03 8.14
CA ASP A 302 17.85 -1.71 9.43
C ASP A 302 17.28 -3.12 9.27
N GLN A 303 16.43 -3.34 8.27
CA GLN A 303 15.90 -4.67 7.95
C GLN A 303 16.99 -5.53 7.30
N LEU A 304 17.72 -4.99 6.32
CA LEU A 304 18.85 -5.67 5.67
C LEU A 304 19.92 -6.10 6.68
N GLU A 305 20.23 -5.28 7.67
CA GLU A 305 21.19 -5.63 8.73
C GLU A 305 20.73 -6.84 9.55
N LYS A 306 19.43 -6.91 9.89
CA LYS A 306 18.87 -8.03 10.65
C LYS A 306 18.84 -9.31 9.81
N ASP A 307 18.54 -9.19 8.53
CA ASP A 307 18.44 -10.31 7.60
C ASP A 307 19.82 -10.84 7.20
N HIS A 308 20.81 -9.95 7.09
CA HIS A 308 22.15 -10.23 6.61
C HIS A 308 23.20 -9.67 7.57
N PRO A 309 23.39 -10.26 8.77
CA PRO A 309 24.31 -9.76 9.79
C PRO A 309 25.77 -9.62 9.31
N GLN A 310 26.16 -10.35 8.26
CA GLN A 310 27.47 -10.22 7.62
C GLN A 310 27.76 -8.81 7.06
N TRP A 311 26.73 -7.98 6.86
CA TRP A 311 26.85 -6.61 6.34
C TRP A 311 26.67 -5.53 7.40
N GLN A 312 26.57 -5.89 8.68
CA GLN A 312 26.31 -4.96 9.77
C GLN A 312 27.20 -3.70 9.72
N ASP A 313 28.53 -3.88 9.67
CA ASP A 313 29.47 -2.75 9.66
C ASP A 313 29.34 -1.89 8.40
N ALA A 314 29.07 -2.50 7.25
CA ALA A 314 28.94 -1.81 5.97
C ALA A 314 27.64 -0.98 5.90
N LEU A 315 26.54 -1.54 6.39
CA LEU A 315 25.24 -0.86 6.48
C LEU A 315 25.28 0.27 7.51
N GLU A 316 25.98 0.08 8.63
CA GLU A 316 26.20 1.15 9.60
C GLU A 316 27.00 2.31 9.01
N ALA A 317 28.10 2.01 8.30
CA ALA A 317 28.87 3.03 7.61
C ALA A 317 28.05 3.78 6.54
N LEU A 318 27.17 3.06 5.80
CA LEU A 318 26.25 3.68 4.86
C LEU A 318 25.24 4.61 5.56
N ARG A 319 24.63 4.17 6.67
CA ARG A 319 23.70 5.00 7.46
C ARG A 319 24.33 6.29 7.96
N GLN A 320 25.59 6.24 8.40
CA GLN A 320 26.32 7.42 8.86
C GLN A 320 26.59 8.43 7.73
N ARG A 321 26.61 7.97 6.48
CA ARG A 321 26.77 8.81 5.29
C ARG A 321 25.45 9.37 4.75
N LEU A 322 24.29 8.94 5.28
CA LEU A 322 22.99 9.42 4.82
C LEU A 322 22.80 10.92 5.12
N VAL A 323 22.40 11.68 4.11
CA VAL A 323 22.04 13.10 4.19
C VAL A 323 20.62 13.29 3.65
N ASP A 324 19.72 13.85 4.46
CA ASP A 324 18.32 14.01 4.06
C ASP A 324 18.08 15.36 3.34
N ILE A 325 17.77 15.31 2.05
CA ILE A 325 17.44 16.49 1.24
C ILE A 325 16.12 17.14 1.69
N GLN A 326 15.25 16.42 2.41
CA GLN A 326 14.05 17.01 3.00
C GLN A 326 14.36 17.92 4.21
N ALA A 327 15.55 17.80 4.82
CA ALA A 327 15.91 18.51 6.05
C ALA A 327 15.72 20.04 5.99
N PRO A 328 16.13 20.76 4.93
CA PRO A 328 15.93 22.21 4.86
C PRO A 328 14.47 22.65 4.90
N PHE A 329 13.55 21.82 4.40
CA PHE A 329 12.12 22.14 4.40
C PHE A 329 11.48 21.82 5.76
N SER A 330 11.81 20.66 6.34
CA SER A 330 11.30 20.26 7.65
C SER A 330 11.79 21.17 8.78
N ALA A 331 13.02 21.68 8.68
CA ALA A 331 13.60 22.63 9.61
C ALA A 331 13.18 24.09 9.35
N GLY A 332 12.41 24.34 8.28
CA GLY A 332 11.89 25.65 7.92
C GLY A 332 12.93 26.63 7.37
N TRP A 333 14.12 26.17 6.99
CA TRP A 333 15.15 26.99 6.34
C TRP A 333 14.76 27.36 4.92
N VAL A 334 13.97 26.51 4.26
CA VAL A 334 13.33 26.81 2.98
C VAL A 334 11.83 26.59 3.14
N ARG A 335 11.03 27.65 2.96
CA ARG A 335 9.57 27.59 3.07
C ARG A 335 8.93 27.94 1.73
N ILE A 336 7.92 27.16 1.36
CA ILE A 336 7.10 27.34 0.16
C ILE A 336 5.66 27.51 0.64
N PRO A 337 5.19 28.73 0.95
CA PRO A 337 3.88 28.95 1.58
C PRO A 337 2.72 28.30 0.84
N ALA A 338 2.79 28.26 -0.50
CA ALA A 338 1.76 27.64 -1.34
C ALA A 338 1.57 26.13 -1.05
N ASN A 339 2.62 25.42 -0.62
CA ASN A 339 2.55 23.99 -0.29
C ASN A 339 1.93 23.72 1.09
N GLY A 340 1.72 24.75 1.92
CA GLY A 340 1.32 24.58 3.32
C GLY A 340 2.32 23.70 4.06
N ASN A 341 1.84 22.64 4.70
CA ASN A 341 2.69 21.70 5.46
C ASN A 341 3.15 20.48 4.64
N LYS A 342 2.95 20.49 3.32
CA LYS A 342 3.24 19.33 2.47
C LYS A 342 4.69 19.35 2.01
N LEU A 343 5.47 18.36 2.44
CA LEU A 343 6.90 18.25 2.18
C LEU A 343 7.29 17.07 1.27
N SER A 344 6.35 16.29 0.75
CA SER A 344 6.71 15.19 -0.16
C SER A 344 7.22 15.70 -1.50
N LEU A 345 8.03 14.87 -2.18
CA LEU A 345 8.74 15.24 -3.41
C LEU A 345 7.81 15.79 -4.49
N LYS A 346 6.62 15.19 -4.65
CA LYS A 346 5.58 15.66 -5.60
C LYS A 346 5.06 17.08 -5.38
N TYR A 347 5.26 17.67 -4.19
CA TYR A 347 4.91 19.06 -3.90
C TYR A 347 6.12 19.99 -3.98
N VAL A 348 7.27 19.53 -3.49
CA VAL A 348 8.50 20.34 -3.44
C VAL A 348 9.13 20.48 -4.82
N LEU A 349 9.24 19.38 -5.57
CA LEU A 349 9.86 19.36 -6.90
C LEU A 349 9.24 20.39 -7.86
N PRO A 350 7.92 20.38 -8.16
CA PRO A 350 7.36 21.34 -9.10
C PRO A 350 7.39 22.78 -8.60
N ALA A 351 7.52 23.01 -7.29
CA ALA A 351 7.65 24.35 -6.74
C ALA A 351 9.06 24.93 -6.88
N LEU A 352 10.08 24.08 -6.81
CA LEU A 352 11.49 24.47 -6.96
C LEU A 352 11.99 24.41 -8.41
N VAL A 353 11.48 23.45 -9.17
CA VAL A 353 11.91 23.10 -10.53
C VAL A 353 10.65 22.88 -11.40
N PRO A 354 9.95 23.94 -11.81
CA PRO A 354 8.64 23.83 -12.50
C PRO A 354 8.68 23.03 -13.80
N ASP A 355 9.84 22.98 -14.46
CA ASP A 355 10.03 22.26 -15.72
C ASP A 355 10.19 20.74 -15.54
N MET A 356 10.27 20.24 -14.30
CA MET A 356 10.41 18.81 -14.00
C MET A 356 9.13 18.26 -13.36
N ASN A 357 8.56 17.21 -13.96
CA ASN A 357 7.37 16.54 -13.45
C ASN A 357 7.34 15.06 -13.89
N TYR A 358 6.36 14.31 -13.36
CA TYR A 358 6.18 12.88 -13.59
C TYR A 358 5.11 12.55 -14.64
N THR A 359 4.63 13.54 -15.42
CA THR A 359 3.40 13.38 -16.22
C THR A 359 3.53 12.46 -17.43
N GLU A 360 4.75 12.13 -17.85
CA GLU A 360 5.03 11.32 -19.04
C GLU A 360 5.36 9.85 -18.69
N LEU A 361 5.37 9.48 -17.40
CA LEU A 361 5.75 8.14 -16.95
C LEU A 361 4.55 7.20 -16.87
N ALA A 362 4.77 5.91 -17.17
CA ALA A 362 3.77 4.85 -17.04
C ALA A 362 3.49 4.47 -15.58
N ILE A 363 4.47 4.70 -14.69
CA ILE A 363 4.37 4.55 -13.23
C ILE A 363 4.49 5.94 -12.62
N ALA A 364 3.48 6.33 -11.84
CA ALA A 364 3.37 7.69 -11.30
C ALA A 364 3.78 7.80 -9.82
N ASP A 365 3.76 6.69 -9.07
CA ASP A 365 4.15 6.65 -7.66
C ASP A 365 4.52 5.22 -7.18
N GLY A 366 5.00 5.13 -5.93
CA GLY A 366 5.40 3.87 -5.31
C GLY A 366 4.28 2.83 -5.13
N GLU A 367 2.99 3.24 -5.09
CA GLU A 367 1.89 2.26 -5.07
C GLU A 367 1.77 1.57 -6.44
N GLU A 368 1.88 2.34 -7.53
CA GLU A 368 1.94 1.78 -8.87
C GLU A 368 3.21 0.95 -9.10
N ALA A 369 4.37 1.37 -8.59
CA ALA A 369 5.61 0.60 -8.66
C ALA A 369 5.49 -0.75 -7.94
N HIS A 370 4.91 -0.75 -6.72
CA HIS A 370 4.58 -1.95 -5.97
C HIS A 370 3.68 -2.92 -6.77
N LEU A 371 2.60 -2.40 -7.36
CA LEU A 371 1.68 -3.21 -8.16
C LEU A 371 2.33 -3.72 -9.46
N ALA A 372 3.16 -2.92 -10.11
CA ALA A 372 3.89 -3.30 -11.31
C ALA A 372 4.88 -4.43 -11.00
N TYR A 373 5.66 -4.30 -9.93
CA TYR A 373 6.57 -5.36 -9.51
C TYR A 373 5.81 -6.64 -9.12
N ASN A 374 4.68 -6.55 -8.41
CA ASN A 374 3.83 -7.72 -8.16
C ASN A 374 3.34 -8.40 -9.44
N ARG A 375 2.98 -7.65 -10.50
CA ARG A 375 2.63 -8.23 -11.79
C ARG A 375 3.82 -8.92 -12.45
N LEU A 376 4.98 -8.26 -12.46
CA LEU A 376 6.22 -8.81 -13.00
C LEU A 376 6.54 -10.19 -12.38
N ARG A 377 6.44 -10.31 -11.05
CA ARG A 377 6.74 -11.57 -10.33
C ARG A 377 5.84 -12.75 -10.68
N HIS A 378 4.63 -12.48 -11.16
CA HIS A 378 3.63 -13.51 -11.46
C HIS A 378 3.41 -13.71 -12.97
N SER A 379 3.98 -12.84 -13.81
CA SER A 379 3.85 -12.95 -15.25
C SER A 379 4.76 -14.04 -15.81
N LYS A 380 4.27 -14.73 -16.83
CA LYS A 380 5.04 -15.68 -17.64
C LYS A 380 5.32 -15.12 -19.05
N ASP A 381 4.88 -13.89 -19.31
CA ASP A 381 5.08 -13.19 -20.57
C ASP A 381 6.37 -12.37 -20.48
N GLU A 382 7.40 -12.79 -21.21
CA GLU A 382 8.72 -12.15 -21.21
C GLU A 382 8.66 -10.70 -21.72
N ASP A 383 7.78 -10.39 -22.67
CA ASP A 383 7.63 -9.04 -23.21
C ASP A 383 6.94 -8.12 -22.20
N GLU A 384 6.00 -8.66 -21.41
CA GLU A 384 5.40 -7.92 -20.29
C GLU A 384 6.42 -7.64 -19.19
N VAL A 385 7.20 -8.65 -18.80
CA VAL A 385 8.27 -8.51 -17.81
C VAL A 385 9.28 -7.44 -18.24
N ALA A 386 9.77 -7.51 -19.49
CA ALA A 386 10.73 -6.53 -20.01
C ALA A 386 10.18 -5.10 -19.98
N ARG A 387 8.94 -4.89 -20.41
CA ARG A 387 8.27 -3.58 -20.39
C ARG A 387 8.11 -3.05 -18.97
N ILE A 388 7.66 -3.88 -18.02
CA ILE A 388 7.52 -3.45 -16.61
C ILE A 388 8.88 -3.04 -16.03
N ARG A 389 9.97 -3.75 -16.35
CA ARG A 389 11.32 -3.38 -15.88
C ARG A 389 11.77 -2.05 -16.46
N GLU A 390 11.50 -1.79 -17.73
CA GLU A 390 11.79 -0.49 -18.37
C GLU A 390 11.02 0.65 -17.69
N ASP A 391 9.71 0.46 -17.47
CA ASP A 391 8.85 1.45 -16.80
C ASP A 391 9.32 1.75 -15.36
N LEU A 392 9.66 0.69 -14.59
CA LEU A 392 10.20 0.79 -13.23
C LEU A 392 11.55 1.52 -13.22
N ALA A 393 12.44 1.21 -14.16
CA ALA A 393 13.75 1.84 -14.26
C ALA A 393 13.63 3.34 -14.60
N ALA A 394 12.74 3.68 -15.53
CA ALA A 394 12.49 5.07 -15.93
C ALA A 394 11.94 5.91 -14.77
N TYR A 395 10.94 5.38 -14.04
CA TYR A 395 10.35 6.05 -12.89
C TYR A 395 11.38 6.35 -11.79
N CYS A 396 12.11 5.34 -11.30
CA CYS A 396 13.08 5.57 -10.22
C CYS A 396 14.31 6.40 -10.66
N ALA A 397 14.64 6.43 -11.95
CA ALA A 397 15.65 7.35 -12.46
C ALA A 397 15.21 8.81 -12.29
N VAL A 398 13.93 9.12 -12.55
CA VAL A 398 13.38 10.46 -12.37
C VAL A 398 13.39 10.90 -10.90
N ASP A 399 13.12 10.00 -9.94
CA ASP A 399 13.14 10.35 -8.52
C ASP A 399 14.53 10.77 -8.01
N THR A 400 15.55 10.01 -8.34
CA THR A 400 16.94 10.37 -7.95
C THR A 400 17.45 11.58 -8.74
N LEU A 401 17.02 11.76 -10.00
CA LEU A 401 17.31 12.99 -10.74
C LEU A 401 16.62 14.21 -10.13
N ALA A 402 15.39 14.06 -9.61
CA ALA A 402 14.66 15.12 -8.92
C ALA A 402 15.42 15.58 -7.67
N MET A 403 16.01 14.65 -6.92
CA MET A 403 16.88 14.98 -5.78
C MET A 403 18.10 15.80 -6.21
N VAL A 404 18.74 15.46 -7.34
CA VAL A 404 19.84 16.24 -7.91
C VAL A 404 19.38 17.66 -8.19
N ARG A 405 18.25 17.83 -8.90
CA ARG A 405 17.72 19.16 -9.27
C ARG A 405 17.31 19.99 -8.06
N ILE A 406 16.76 19.34 -7.03
CA ILE A 406 16.45 20.02 -5.77
C ILE A 406 17.72 20.52 -5.10
N LEU A 407 18.76 19.70 -5.01
CA LEU A 407 20.02 20.14 -4.40
C LEU A 407 20.66 21.29 -5.18
N GLU A 408 20.71 21.22 -6.51
CA GLU A 408 21.20 22.31 -7.36
C GLU A 408 20.41 23.61 -7.11
N ARG A 409 19.09 23.51 -6.94
CA ARG A 409 18.24 24.66 -6.63
C ARG A 409 18.48 25.20 -5.23
N LEU A 410 18.69 24.34 -4.23
CA LEU A 410 19.06 24.74 -2.86
C LEU A 410 20.41 25.47 -2.83
N GLU A 411 21.41 24.96 -3.56
CA GLU A 411 22.72 25.61 -3.71
C GLU A 411 22.57 27.00 -4.37
N GLN A 412 21.69 27.14 -5.37
CA GLN A 412 21.41 28.42 -5.99
C GLN A 412 20.73 29.41 -5.03
N LEU A 413 19.70 28.96 -4.31
CA LEU A 413 19.00 29.78 -3.32
C LEU A 413 19.95 30.27 -2.22
N SER A 414 20.89 29.42 -1.79
CA SER A 414 21.94 29.82 -0.84
C SER A 414 22.79 30.98 -1.37
N ARG A 415 23.28 30.86 -2.62
CA ARG A 415 24.07 31.91 -3.28
C ARG A 415 23.29 33.21 -3.45
N ASP A 416 22.02 33.13 -3.86
CA ASP A 416 21.16 34.30 -4.08
C ASP A 416 20.86 35.05 -2.76
N SER A 417 20.74 34.31 -1.64
CA SER A 417 20.56 34.89 -0.31
C SER A 417 21.81 35.56 0.23
N ALA A 418 23.02 35.08 -0.12
CA ALA A 418 24.28 35.67 0.32
C ALA A 418 24.63 37.01 -0.36
N VAL A 419 23.96 37.34 -1.47
CA VAL A 419 24.18 38.58 -2.26
C VAL A 419 23.20 39.71 -1.87
N ARG A 420 22.17 39.40 -1.09
CA ARG A 420 21.19 40.38 -0.57
C ARG A 420 21.58 40.86 0.82
#